data_AF-A0A7C3I4Z6-F1
#
_entry.id   AF-A0A7C3I4Z6-F1
#
_cell.length_a   1.000
_cell.length_b   1.000
_cell.length_c   1.000
_cell.angle_alpha   90.00
_cell.angle_beta   90.00
_cell.angle_gamma   90.00
#
_symmetry.space_group_name_H-M   'P 1'
#
loop_
_entity.id
_entity.type
_entity.pdbx_description
1 polymer ?
#
loop_
_entity_poly.entity_id
_entity_poly.type
_entity_poly.pdbx_seq_one_letter_code
_entity_poly.pdbx_strand_id
1 'polypeptide(L)'
;MFTLLAGSVFAQQPFPSRPGEEPPKKLPDGRLQSEVLLKEDHKKNLADLAKIRELANSIEDELKRGDRHVLSLKALKDLEEIEKIARRVRQRMKRY
;
A
#
# COMPACT_ATOMS: atom_id res chain seq x y z
N MET A 1 -66.19 -26.57 3.73
CA MET A 1 -65.25 -26.09 4.79
C MET A 1 -64.00 -25.57 4.08
N PHE A 2 -63.47 -24.44 4.56
CA PHE A 2 -62.56 -23.50 3.89
C PHE A 2 -61.23 -24.04 3.32
N THR A 3 -60.90 -23.53 2.13
CA THR A 3 -59.62 -23.14 1.50
C THR A 3 -58.26 -23.27 2.22
N LEU A 4 -57.23 -23.46 1.36
CA LEU A 4 -56.02 -22.64 1.15
C LEU A 4 -54.63 -23.30 1.36
N LEU A 5 -53.91 -23.30 0.24
CA LEU A 5 -52.49 -23.57 0.01
C LEU A 5 -51.62 -22.48 0.67
N ALA A 6 -50.60 -22.86 1.45
CA ALA A 6 -49.46 -21.99 1.81
C ALA A 6 -48.31 -22.90 2.30
N GLY A 7 -47.10 -22.95 1.76
CA GLY A 7 -46.37 -21.92 1.03
C GLY A 7 -45.37 -21.26 1.97
N SER A 8 -44.11 -21.71 1.91
CA SER A 8 -42.90 -20.99 2.38
C SER A 8 -42.72 -20.97 3.92
N VAL A 9 -41.54 -20.93 4.52
CA VAL A 9 -40.27 -20.34 4.13
C VAL A 9 -39.17 -21.12 4.88
N PHE A 10 -38.29 -21.83 4.16
CA PHE A 10 -36.98 -22.14 4.74
C PHE A 10 -36.24 -20.80 4.81
N ALA A 11 -36.28 -20.18 5.99
CA ALA A 11 -35.54 -18.95 6.24
C ALA A 11 -34.05 -19.27 6.05
N GLN A 12 -33.44 -18.71 5.01
CA GLN A 12 -32.00 -18.59 4.91
C GLN A 12 -31.54 -17.93 6.21
N GLN A 13 -30.93 -18.70 7.12
CA GLN A 13 -30.21 -18.10 8.22
C GLN A 13 -29.10 -17.24 7.61
N PRO A 14 -29.03 -15.93 7.90
CA PRO A 14 -27.87 -15.15 7.50
C PRO A 14 -26.65 -15.81 8.10
N PHE A 15 -25.68 -16.18 7.25
CA PHE A 15 -24.38 -16.64 7.70
C PHE A 15 -23.85 -15.67 8.76
N PRO A 16 -23.33 -16.15 9.90
CA PRO A 16 -22.79 -15.26 10.90
C PRO A 16 -21.64 -14.47 10.26
N SER A 17 -21.81 -13.16 10.14
CA SER A 17 -20.75 -12.24 9.76
C SER A 17 -19.55 -12.51 10.66
N ARG A 18 -18.36 -12.68 10.08
CA ARG A 18 -17.14 -12.89 10.85
C ARG A 18 -17.01 -11.75 11.87
N PRO A 19 -16.84 -12.05 13.18
CA PRO A 19 -16.61 -11.00 14.17
C PRO A 19 -15.31 -10.26 13.78
N GLY A 20 -15.43 -9.03 13.27
CA GLY A 20 -14.30 -8.17 12.90
C GLY A 20 -14.33 -7.56 11.50
N GLU A 21 -15.25 -7.93 10.60
CA GLU A 21 -15.43 -7.19 9.34
C GLU A 21 -16.27 -5.93 9.60
N GLU A 22 -15.60 -4.83 9.95
CA GLU A 22 -16.23 -3.51 9.93
C GLU A 22 -16.74 -3.20 8.52
N PRO A 23 -17.97 -2.68 8.38
CA PRO A 23 -18.53 -2.36 7.07
C PRO A 23 -17.64 -1.35 6.35
N PRO A 24 -17.43 -1.50 5.03
CA PRO A 24 -16.50 -0.67 4.28
C PRO A 24 -16.87 0.81 4.41
N LYS A 25 -15.98 1.58 5.03
CA LYS A 25 -16.21 2.99 5.35
C LYS A 25 -16.20 3.83 4.06
N LYS A 26 -17.30 4.53 3.80
CA LYS A 26 -17.45 5.44 2.65
C LYS A 26 -17.07 6.87 3.03
N LEU A 27 -16.56 7.64 2.08
CA LEU A 27 -16.38 9.09 2.23
C LEU A 27 -17.73 9.81 2.05
N PRO A 28 -17.84 11.08 2.48
CA PRO A 28 -19.01 11.94 2.23
C PRO A 28 -19.38 12.09 0.74
N ASP A 29 -18.44 11.84 -0.16
CA ASP A 29 -18.61 11.89 -1.62
C ASP A 29 -19.08 10.54 -2.23
N GLY A 30 -19.29 9.50 -1.41
CA GLY A 30 -19.77 8.18 -1.82
C GLY A 30 -18.68 7.19 -2.25
N ARG A 31 -17.40 7.60 -2.35
CA ARG A 31 -16.29 6.68 -2.67
C ARG A 31 -15.89 5.83 -1.46
N LEU A 32 -15.32 4.66 -1.72
CA LEU A 32 -14.74 3.80 -0.68
C LEU A 32 -13.44 4.42 -0.15
N GLN A 33 -13.27 4.50 1.18
CA GLN A 33 -12.04 5.03 1.79
C GLN A 33 -10.80 4.22 1.39
N SER A 34 -10.96 2.90 1.23
CA SER A 34 -9.91 2.00 0.77
C SER A 34 -9.40 2.33 -0.64
N GLU A 35 -10.29 2.69 -1.58
CA GLU A 35 -9.89 3.03 -2.95
C GLU A 35 -9.13 4.35 -3.04
N VAL A 36 -9.55 5.34 -2.27
CA VAL A 36 -8.86 6.64 -2.20
C VAL A 36 -7.47 6.46 -1.61
N LEU A 37 -7.37 5.69 -0.51
CA LEU A 37 -6.09 5.39 0.13
C LEU A 37 -5.16 4.62 -0.80
N LEU A 38 -5.67 3.63 -1.54
CA LEU A 38 -4.89 2.85 -2.51
C LEU A 38 -4.29 3.74 -3.61
N LYS A 39 -5.08 4.66 -4.17
CA LYS A 39 -4.60 5.61 -5.19
C LYS A 39 -3.54 6.55 -4.63
N GLU A 40 -3.71 7.01 -3.40
CA GLU A 40 -2.74 7.88 -2.74
C GLU A 40 -1.42 7.14 -2.43
N ASP A 41 -1.52 5.92 -1.89
CA ASP A 41 -0.37 5.06 -1.61
C ASP A 41 0.40 4.73 -2.90
N HIS A 42 -0.31 4.49 -4.00
CA HIS A 42 0.31 4.28 -5.32
C HIS A 42 1.12 5.51 -5.77
N LYS A 43 0.55 6.72 -5.69
CA LYS A 43 1.27 7.96 -6.02
C LYS A 43 2.51 8.14 -5.14
N LYS A 44 2.39 7.90 -3.83
CA LYS A 44 3.53 7.97 -2.89
C LYS A 44 4.61 6.94 -3.22
N ASN A 45 4.23 5.73 -3.61
CA ASN A 45 5.17 4.70 -4.05
C ASN A 45 5.96 5.15 -5.29
N LEU A 46 5.29 5.74 -6.29
CA LEU A 46 5.97 6.25 -7.48
C LEU A 46 6.95 7.37 -7.16
N ALA A 47 6.57 8.30 -6.27
CA ALA A 47 7.47 9.37 -5.82
C ALA A 47 8.69 8.83 -5.06
N ASP A 48 8.48 7.89 -4.14
CA ASP A 48 9.56 7.25 -3.39
C ASP A 48 10.51 6.47 -4.31
N LEU A 49 9.99 5.77 -5.33
CA LEU A 49 10.81 5.08 -6.33
C LEU A 49 11.60 6.05 -7.22
N ALA A 50 11.01 7.20 -7.57
CA ALA A 50 11.74 8.27 -8.26
C ALA A 50 12.91 8.76 -7.38
N LYS A 51 12.69 8.92 -6.07
CA LYS A 51 13.75 9.32 -5.15
C LYS A 51 14.88 8.30 -5.05
N ILE A 52 14.55 7.01 -5.03
CA ILE A 52 15.55 5.93 -5.07
C ILE A 52 16.42 6.05 -6.32
N ARG A 53 15.83 6.33 -7.50
CA ARG A 53 16.60 6.52 -8.74
C ARG A 53 17.57 7.69 -8.65
N GLU A 54 17.16 8.81 -8.07
CA GLU A 54 18.05 9.97 -7.85
C GLU A 54 19.22 9.61 -6.93
N LEU A 55 18.96 8.94 -5.81
CA LEU A 55 20.00 8.52 -4.86
C LEU A 55 20.96 7.50 -5.48
N ALA A 56 20.44 6.57 -6.28
CA ALA A 56 21.25 5.59 -7.00
C ALA A 56 22.20 6.27 -8.00
N ASN A 57 21.72 7.24 -8.78
CA ASN A 57 22.56 8.03 -9.69
C ASN A 57 23.63 8.82 -8.92
N SER A 58 23.26 9.40 -7.78
CA SER A 58 24.18 10.11 -6.89
C SER A 58 25.31 9.20 -6.38
N ILE A 59 24.99 7.97 -5.96
CA ILE A 59 25.98 6.97 -5.56
C ILE A 59 26.90 6.61 -6.73
N GLU A 60 26.35 6.39 -7.93
CA GLU A 60 27.14 6.10 -9.13
C GLU A 60 28.13 7.22 -9.44
N ASP A 61 27.71 8.49 -9.35
CA ASP A 61 28.56 9.65 -9.56
C ASP A 61 29.68 9.76 -8.51
N GLU A 62 29.38 9.51 -7.24
CA GLU A 62 30.38 9.47 -6.17
C GLU A 62 31.42 8.38 -6.42
N LEU A 63 31.00 7.20 -6.86
CA LEU A 63 31.89 6.08 -7.18
C LEU A 63 32.73 6.33 -8.43
N LYS A 64 32.20 7.03 -9.44
CA LYS A 64 32.97 7.44 -10.63
C LYS A 64 34.03 8.50 -10.31
N ARG A 65 33.77 9.36 -9.33
CA ARG A 65 34.69 10.44 -8.91
C ARG A 65 35.78 9.95 -7.95
N GLY A 66 35.46 8.99 -7.09
CA GLY A 66 36.42 8.39 -6.18
C GLY A 66 37.41 7.50 -6.93
N ASP A 67 38.69 7.89 -6.98
CA ASP A 67 39.75 6.93 -7.32
C ASP A 67 39.68 5.77 -6.31
N ARG A 68 40.07 4.56 -6.75
CA ARG A 68 39.71 3.21 -6.23
C ARG A 68 39.79 2.94 -4.72
N HIS A 69 40.17 3.92 -3.91
CA HIS A 69 40.50 3.82 -2.49
C HIS A 69 39.72 4.81 -1.58
N VAL A 70 38.79 5.62 -2.11
CA VAL A 70 38.01 6.56 -1.28
C VAL A 70 36.57 6.08 -1.08
N LEU A 71 36.29 5.58 0.12
CA LEU A 71 34.94 5.29 0.59
C LEU A 71 34.18 6.62 0.80
N SER A 72 33.23 6.95 -0.08
CA SER A 72 32.42 8.17 0.05
C SER A 72 31.41 8.01 1.19
N LEU A 73 31.58 8.80 2.26
CA LEU A 73 30.60 8.89 3.36
C LEU A 73 29.21 9.33 2.84
N LYS A 74 29.18 10.09 1.75
CA LYS A 74 27.94 10.51 1.11
C LYS A 74 27.24 9.33 0.45
N ALA A 75 27.98 8.49 -0.29
CA ALA A 75 27.41 7.29 -0.89
C ALA A 75 26.82 6.32 0.15
N LEU A 76 27.48 6.17 1.32
CA LEU A 76 26.94 5.37 2.42
C LEU A 76 25.62 5.93 2.96
N LYS A 77 25.54 7.26 3.18
CA LYS A 77 24.30 7.91 3.63
C LYS A 77 23.17 7.78 2.60
N ASP A 78 23.50 7.93 1.32
CA ASP A 78 22.52 7.79 0.23
C ASP A 78 21.99 6.33 0.16
N LEU A 79 22.84 5.33 0.41
CA LEU A 79 22.43 3.92 0.52
C LEU A 79 21.49 3.67 1.71
N GLU A 80 21.82 4.18 2.90
CA GLU A 80 20.95 4.06 4.08
C GLU A 80 19.56 4.69 3.84
N GLU A 81 19.51 5.81 3.12
CA GLU A 81 18.25 6.47 2.78
C GLU A 81 17.44 5.62 1.79
N ILE A 82 18.07 4.99 0.80
CA ILE A 82 17.42 4.02 -0.08
C ILE A 82 16.79 2.88 0.73
N GLU A 83 17.49 2.32 1.73
CA GLU A 83 16.94 1.26 2.58
C GLU A 83 15.68 1.70 3.34
N LYS A 84 15.69 2.92 3.90
CA LYS A 84 14.53 3.51 4.58
C LYS A 84 13.35 3.70 3.63
N ILE A 85 13.60 4.23 2.43
CA ILE A 85 12.55 4.43 1.42
C ILE A 85 12.00 3.07 0.97
N ALA A 86 12.86 2.11 0.62
CA ALA A 86 12.47 0.77 0.19
C ALA A 86 11.62 0.05 1.25
N ARG A 87 11.98 0.18 2.55
CA ARG A 87 11.19 -0.36 3.66
C ARG A 87 9.79 0.24 3.69
N ARG A 88 9.65 1.57 3.53
CA ARG A 88 8.35 2.26 3.53
C ARG A 88 7.49 1.85 2.33
N VAL A 89 8.07 1.78 1.13
CA VAL A 89 7.37 1.31 -0.09
C VAL A 89 6.84 -0.10 0.12
N ARG A 90 7.69 -1.02 0.57
CA ARG A 90 7.29 -2.40 0.86
C ARG A 90 6.18 -2.48 1.91
N GLN A 91 6.25 -1.67 2.96
CA GLN A 91 5.20 -1.63 3.98
C GLN A 91 3.85 -1.16 3.43
N ARG A 92 3.82 -0.13 2.56
CA ARG A 92 2.57 0.31 1.92
C ARG A 92 2.02 -0.75 0.97
N MET A 93 2.89 -1.41 0.20
CA MET A 93 2.46 -2.47 -0.71
C MET A 93 1.84 -3.68 0.00
N LYS A 94 2.35 -4.05 1.19
CA LYS A 94 1.81 -5.17 1.99
C LYS A 94 0.46 -4.90 2.66
N ARG A 95 -0.06 -3.67 2.62
CA ARG A 95 -1.37 -3.34 3.21
C ARG A 95 -2.55 -3.88 2.38
N TYR A 96 -2.28 -4.31 1.15
CA TYR A 96 -3.23 -4.81 0.17
C TYR A 96 -2.71 -6.15 -0.37
#